data_AF-A0A7S4MK20-F1
#
_entry.id   AF-A0A7S4MK20-F1
#
_cell.length_a   1.000
_cell.length_b   1.000
_cell.length_c   1.000
_cell.angle_alpha   90.00
_cell.angle_beta   90.00
_cell.angle_gamma   90.00
#
_symmetry.space_group_name_H-M   'P 1'
#
loop_
_entity.id
_entity.type
_entity.pdbx_description
1 polymer ?
#
loop_
_entity_poly.entity_id
_entity_poly.type
_entity_poly.pdbx_seq_one_letter_code
_entity_poly.pdbx_strand_id
1 'polypeptide(L)'
;DVSDEKAKEYNLKMSHVSHECLLYPGGKSGDAAKQSGNGVALSALRPIIVTLLRHAAMDWRKRSQGPSDEARKGAVVYMDDESGMMPAKVYADRIPQSVKTVNVLVGPLCGRRPACLSKSNELVGFLAQLYPDALVQANIVASTAAAFSRMVLAKHLIAPPGTVTALLPALAKPTGTFGAVGESEEYGTSTAHWFGDAP
;
A
#
# COMPACT_ATOMS: atom_id res chain seq x y z
N ASP A 1 -15.04 -34.76 -4.11
CA ASP A 1 -16.15 -34.05 -4.77
C ASP A 1 -17.05 -33.31 -3.80
N VAL A 2 -16.53 -32.22 -3.26
CA VAL A 2 -17.34 -31.08 -2.81
C VAL A 2 -16.76 -29.88 -3.55
N SER A 3 -17.28 -29.73 -4.77
CA SER A 3 -17.49 -28.49 -5.51
C SER A 3 -16.60 -27.29 -5.15
N ASP A 4 -15.68 -26.97 -6.06
CA ASP A 4 -15.58 -25.68 -6.76
C ASP A 4 -16.49 -24.54 -6.26
N GLU A 5 -16.26 -24.08 -5.03
CA GLU A 5 -16.82 -22.84 -4.53
C GLU A 5 -15.96 -21.68 -5.03
N LYS A 6 -16.21 -21.33 -6.30
CA LYS A 6 -15.97 -20.01 -6.90
C LYS A 6 -14.65 -19.36 -6.50
N ALA A 7 -13.59 -19.71 -7.23
CA ALA A 7 -12.57 -18.72 -7.55
C ALA A 7 -13.27 -17.59 -8.34
N LYS A 8 -13.84 -16.60 -7.62
CA LYS A 8 -14.17 -15.31 -8.21
C LYS A 8 -12.88 -14.82 -8.84
N GLU A 9 -12.87 -14.74 -10.16
CA GLU A 9 -11.82 -14.07 -10.90
C GLU A 9 -11.93 -12.59 -10.53
N TYR A 10 -11.27 -12.21 -9.43
CA TYR A 10 -11.21 -10.84 -8.98
C TYR A 10 -10.55 -10.04 -10.10
N ASN A 11 -11.23 -9.02 -10.61
CA ASN A 11 -10.65 -8.00 -11.50
C ASN A 11 -9.66 -7.14 -10.70
N LEU A 12 -8.61 -7.77 -10.19
CA LEU A 12 -7.57 -7.18 -9.40
C LEU A 12 -6.56 -6.55 -10.35
N LYS A 13 -6.57 -5.22 -10.46
CA LYS A 13 -5.51 -4.49 -11.14
C LYS A 13 -4.46 -4.11 -10.11
N MET A 14 -3.18 -4.24 -10.45
CA MET A 14 -2.08 -3.86 -9.56
C MET A 14 -1.28 -2.75 -10.21
N SER A 15 -1.30 -1.57 -9.60
CA SER A 15 -0.55 -0.42 -10.09
C SER A 15 0.83 -0.38 -9.42
N HIS A 16 1.87 -0.43 -10.24
CA HIS A 16 3.23 -0.12 -9.77
C HIS A 16 3.34 1.39 -9.61
N VAL A 17 3.63 1.84 -8.41
CA VAL A 17 3.70 3.27 -8.13
C VAL A 17 5.13 3.74 -8.42
N SER A 18 5.38 4.15 -9.66
CA SER A 18 6.62 4.85 -10.01
C SER A 18 6.51 6.35 -9.67
N HIS A 19 7.63 7.07 -9.73
CA HIS A 19 7.69 8.52 -9.60
C HIS A 19 6.91 9.29 -10.68
N GLU A 20 6.11 8.62 -11.52
CA GLU A 20 5.34 9.23 -12.62
C GLU A 20 3.81 8.97 -12.57
N CYS A 21 3.29 7.97 -11.83
CA CYS A 21 1.95 7.43 -12.12
C CYS A 21 0.68 8.04 -11.46
N LEU A 22 0.71 9.11 -10.67
CA LEU A 22 -0.55 9.70 -10.16
C LEU A 22 -1.25 10.51 -11.25
N LEU A 23 -2.40 10.04 -11.72
CA LEU A 23 -3.31 10.81 -12.57
C LEU A 23 -4.58 11.11 -11.77
N TYR A 24 -4.99 12.37 -11.77
CA TYR A 24 -6.20 12.79 -11.07
C TYR A 24 -7.43 12.24 -11.81
N PRO A 25 -8.32 11.46 -11.15
CA PRO A 25 -9.53 10.98 -11.79
C PRO A 25 -10.46 12.18 -12.08
N GLY A 26 -10.71 12.44 -13.36
CA GLY A 26 -11.79 13.34 -13.80
C GLY A 26 -11.40 14.54 -14.67
N GLY A 27 -10.12 14.75 -15.00
CA GLY A 27 -9.74 15.77 -15.97
C GLY A 27 -9.64 15.19 -17.37
N LYS A 28 -10.71 15.25 -18.19
CA LYS A 28 -10.53 15.11 -19.64
C LYS A 28 -9.49 16.14 -20.08
N SER A 29 -8.46 15.69 -20.80
CA SER A 29 -7.33 16.52 -21.26
C SER A 29 -7.75 17.72 -22.15
N GLY A 30 -9.04 17.88 -22.46
CA GLY A 30 -9.62 19.02 -23.18
C GLY A 30 -10.38 20.05 -22.33
N ASP A 31 -10.66 19.78 -21.04
CA ASP A 31 -11.50 20.67 -20.21
C ASP A 31 -10.69 21.52 -19.21
N ALA A 32 -9.37 21.33 -19.13
CA ALA A 32 -8.49 22.07 -18.22
C ALA A 32 -8.35 23.57 -18.56
N ALA A 33 -8.91 24.04 -19.69
CA ALA A 33 -8.87 25.45 -20.08
C ALA A 33 -10.08 26.28 -19.60
N LYS A 34 -11.04 25.69 -18.87
CA LYS A 34 -12.23 26.39 -18.38
C LYS A 34 -12.55 26.12 -16.91
N GLN A 35 -11.54 26.11 -16.04
CA GLN A 35 -11.73 26.44 -14.63
C GLN A 35 -10.85 27.63 -14.28
N SER A 36 -11.47 28.81 -14.35
CA SER A 36 -10.99 30.04 -13.74
C SER A 36 -10.92 29.83 -12.22
N GLY A 37 -9.72 29.52 -11.74
CA GLY A 37 -9.37 29.41 -10.34
C GLY A 37 -7.88 29.16 -10.28
N ASN A 38 -7.17 29.82 -9.36
CA ASN A 38 -5.73 29.67 -9.14
C ASN A 38 -5.36 28.25 -8.64
N GLY A 39 -5.62 27.22 -9.44
CA GLY A 39 -5.33 25.82 -9.13
C GLY A 39 -3.92 25.49 -9.58
N VAL A 40 -3.03 25.20 -8.63
CA VAL A 40 -1.74 24.59 -8.94
C VAL A 40 -2.00 23.12 -9.28
N ALA A 41 -1.55 22.68 -10.47
CA ALA A 41 -1.66 21.27 -10.84
C ALA A 41 -0.95 20.39 -9.80
N LEU A 42 -1.60 19.31 -9.36
CA LEU A 42 -1.04 18.40 -8.34
C LEU A 42 0.30 17.79 -8.79
N SER A 43 0.50 17.63 -10.11
CA SER A 43 1.76 17.23 -10.72
C SER A 43 2.92 18.19 -10.37
N ALA A 44 2.66 19.50 -10.30
CA ALA A 44 3.66 20.50 -9.92
C ALA A 44 4.00 20.47 -8.42
N LEU A 45 3.04 20.08 -7.56
CA LEU A 45 3.26 19.95 -6.11
C LEU A 45 3.88 18.61 -5.71
N ARG A 46 3.81 17.60 -6.58
CA ARG A 46 4.25 16.24 -6.28
C ARG A 46 5.69 16.16 -5.75
N PRO A 47 6.72 16.80 -6.35
CA PRO A 47 8.09 16.70 -5.84
C PRO A 47 8.21 17.24 -4.41
N ILE A 48 7.46 18.30 -4.10
CA ILE A 48 7.42 18.91 -2.77
C ILE A 48 6.77 17.94 -1.78
N ILE A 49 5.59 17.38 -2.12
CA ILE A 49 4.87 16.42 -1.26
C ILE A 49 5.72 15.19 -0.97
N VAL A 50 6.33 14.59 -2.01
CA VAL A 50 7.20 13.42 -1.87
C VAL A 50 8.41 13.73 -0.98
N THR A 51 9.03 14.90 -1.16
CA THR A 51 10.19 15.32 -0.37
C THR A 51 9.82 15.51 1.10
N LEU A 52 8.72 16.21 1.38
CA LEU A 52 8.22 16.43 2.74
C LEU A 52 7.85 15.12 3.43
N LEU A 53 7.15 14.22 2.72
CA LEU A 53 6.78 12.90 3.26
C LEU A 53 8.01 12.06 3.59
N ARG A 54 9.05 12.08 2.74
CA ARG A 54 10.31 11.37 3.01
C ARG A 54 11.03 11.94 4.22
N HIS A 55 11.13 13.27 4.32
CA HIS A 55 11.78 13.90 5.46
C HIS A 55 11.05 13.56 6.76
N ALA A 56 9.72 13.72 6.78
CA ALA A 56 8.89 13.34 7.91
C ALA A 56 9.03 11.84 8.27
N ALA A 57 9.08 10.96 7.27
CA ALA A 57 9.28 9.54 7.49
C ALA A 57 10.63 9.24 8.15
N MET A 58 11.69 9.91 7.73
CA MET A 58 13.03 9.78 8.33
C MET A 58 13.07 10.28 9.78
N ASP A 59 12.43 11.42 10.05
CA ASP A 59 12.34 11.99 11.41
C ASP A 59 11.59 11.04 12.36
N TRP A 60 10.51 10.42 11.86
CA TRP A 60 9.71 9.47 12.63
C TRP A 60 10.30 8.08 12.75
N ARG A 61 11.34 7.73 11.98
CA ARG A 61 11.92 6.38 11.95
C ARG A 61 12.34 5.89 13.33
N LYS A 62 12.94 6.76 14.15
CA LYS A 62 13.40 6.40 15.51
C LYS A 62 12.24 6.16 16.49
N ARG A 63 11.04 6.68 16.18
CA ARG A 63 9.84 6.63 17.02
C ARG A 63 8.86 5.55 16.60
N SER A 64 8.93 5.08 15.36
CA SER A 64 7.95 4.14 14.79
C SER A 64 8.12 2.69 15.24
N GLN A 65 9.18 2.38 16.00
CA GLN A 65 9.47 1.06 16.59
C GLN A 65 9.48 -0.10 15.57
N GLY A 66 9.66 0.19 14.27
CA GLY A 66 9.77 -0.83 13.24
C GLY A 66 11.06 -1.65 13.38
N PRO A 67 11.08 -2.94 12.97
CA PRO A 67 12.29 -3.73 12.88
C PRO A 67 13.39 -3.00 12.09
N SER A 68 14.62 -3.04 12.60
CA SER A 68 15.78 -2.33 12.03
C SER A 68 16.02 -2.67 10.55
N ASP A 69 15.70 -3.90 10.16
CA ASP A 69 15.92 -4.42 8.81
C ASP A 69 14.78 -4.14 7.81
N GLU A 70 13.67 -3.53 8.23
CA GLU A 70 12.54 -3.23 7.32
C GLU A 70 12.98 -2.47 6.07
N ALA A 71 13.87 -1.49 6.25
CA ALA A 71 14.34 -0.62 5.17
C ALA A 71 15.30 -1.31 4.19
N ARG A 72 15.95 -2.42 4.59
CA ARG A 72 16.95 -3.11 3.77
C ARG A 72 16.41 -4.40 3.18
N LYS A 73 15.67 -5.18 3.98
CA LYS A 73 15.27 -6.56 3.68
C LYS A 73 13.85 -6.88 4.16
N GLY A 74 13.02 -5.88 4.43
CA GLY A 74 11.65 -6.12 4.90
C GLY A 74 10.58 -5.79 3.87
N ALA A 75 9.45 -6.47 4.01
CA ALA A 75 8.20 -6.10 3.38
C ALA A 75 7.23 -5.55 4.43
N VAL A 76 6.48 -4.52 4.04
CA VAL A 76 5.36 -3.97 4.79
C VAL A 76 4.11 -4.18 3.95
N VAL A 77 3.11 -4.83 4.53
CA VAL A 77 1.77 -4.91 3.97
C VAL A 77 0.86 -4.02 4.82
N TYR A 78 0.24 -2.99 4.25
CA TYR A 78 -0.64 -2.09 5.01
C TYR A 78 -2.11 -2.41 4.78
N MET A 79 -2.89 -2.53 5.85
CA MET A 79 -4.32 -2.81 5.81
C MET A 79 -5.12 -1.73 6.55
N ASP A 80 -6.06 -1.15 5.81
CA ASP A 80 -7.17 -0.33 6.29
C ASP A 80 -8.41 -1.20 6.57
N ASP A 81 -9.48 -0.59 7.07
CA ASP A 81 -10.73 -1.29 7.39
C ASP A 81 -11.51 -1.74 6.14
N GLU A 82 -11.27 -1.11 5.01
CA GLU A 82 -11.83 -1.47 3.70
C GLU A 82 -10.93 -2.42 2.89
N SER A 83 -9.77 -2.81 3.42
CA SER A 83 -8.81 -3.62 2.66
C SER A 83 -9.36 -5.00 2.29
N GLY A 84 -9.28 -5.31 1.00
CA GLY A 84 -9.55 -6.63 0.44
C GLY A 84 -8.30 -7.52 0.48
N MET A 85 -8.47 -8.82 0.72
CA MET A 85 -7.35 -9.76 0.59
C MET A 85 -7.05 -10.02 -0.89
N MET A 86 -5.76 -10.11 -1.23
CA MET A 86 -5.32 -10.49 -2.56
C MET A 86 -5.00 -11.99 -2.62
N PRO A 87 -5.03 -12.62 -3.80
CA PRO A 87 -4.57 -13.99 -3.96
C PRO A 87 -3.09 -14.16 -3.59
N ALA A 88 -2.78 -15.35 -3.08
CA ALA A 88 -1.45 -15.79 -2.67
C ALA A 88 -0.32 -15.40 -3.63
N LYS A 89 -0.53 -15.73 -4.90
CA LYS A 89 0.42 -15.50 -5.98
C LYS A 89 0.78 -14.02 -6.13
N VAL A 90 -0.17 -13.12 -5.89
CA VAL A 90 0.05 -11.67 -6.01
C VAL A 90 1.02 -11.16 -4.95
N TYR A 91 0.95 -11.70 -3.72
CA TYR A 91 1.96 -11.40 -2.70
C TYR A 91 3.32 -12.00 -3.07
N ALA A 92 3.35 -13.26 -3.51
CA ALA A 92 4.55 -13.99 -3.90
C ALA A 92 5.35 -13.28 -5.00
N ASP A 93 4.66 -12.76 -6.01
CA ASP A 93 5.27 -12.08 -7.16
C ASP A 93 5.86 -10.70 -6.80
N ARG A 94 5.49 -10.13 -5.64
CA ARG A 94 5.85 -8.74 -5.26
C ARG A 94 6.73 -8.64 -4.04
N ILE A 95 6.72 -9.66 -3.18
CA ILE A 95 7.60 -9.77 -2.02
C ILE A 95 8.63 -10.88 -2.31
N PRO A 96 9.91 -10.52 -2.53
CA PRO A 96 10.94 -11.51 -2.81
C PRO A 96 11.14 -12.49 -1.66
N GLN A 97 11.44 -13.75 -1.97
CA GLN A 97 11.76 -14.78 -0.98
C GLN A 97 12.98 -14.45 -0.09
N SER A 98 13.82 -13.49 -0.51
CA SER A 98 14.98 -13.03 0.26
C SER A 98 14.65 -12.11 1.44
N VAL A 99 13.39 -11.68 1.60
CA VAL A 99 13.01 -10.82 2.72
C VAL A 99 13.22 -11.53 4.05
N LYS A 100 13.55 -10.77 5.10
CA LYS A 100 13.77 -11.28 6.45
C LYS A 100 12.64 -10.94 7.41
N THR A 101 11.83 -9.95 7.06
CA THR A 101 10.66 -9.55 7.84
C THR A 101 9.50 -9.25 6.90
N VAL A 102 8.29 -9.65 7.29
CA VAL A 102 7.04 -9.26 6.64
C VAL A 102 6.11 -8.73 7.71
N ASN A 103 5.90 -7.42 7.73
CA ASN A 103 5.08 -6.75 8.73
C ASN A 103 3.74 -6.37 8.13
N VAL A 104 2.66 -6.95 8.65
CA VAL A 104 1.29 -6.56 8.35
C VAL A 104 0.93 -5.41 9.27
N LEU A 105 0.98 -4.18 8.77
CA LEU A 105 0.59 -3.00 9.50
C LEU A 105 -0.90 -2.79 9.39
N VAL A 106 -1.56 -2.78 10.54
CA VAL A 106 -3.00 -2.63 10.64
C VAL A 106 -3.32 -1.22 11.10
N GLY A 107 -4.11 -0.49 10.31
CA GLY A 107 -4.58 0.85 10.65
C GLY A 107 -5.45 0.85 11.91
N PRO A 108 -5.53 1.99 12.64
CA PRO A 108 -6.22 2.05 13.93
C PRO A 108 -7.73 1.78 13.81
N LEU A 109 -8.35 2.09 12.67
CA LEU A 109 -9.77 1.79 12.43
C LEU A 109 -9.99 0.29 12.23
N CYS A 110 -9.15 -0.36 11.43
CA CYS A 110 -9.16 -1.82 11.26
C CYS A 110 -8.89 -2.54 12.58
N GLY A 111 -7.92 -2.06 13.38
CA GLY A 111 -7.57 -2.64 14.68
C GLY A 111 -8.68 -2.60 15.73
N ARG A 112 -9.73 -1.79 15.53
CA ARG A 112 -10.92 -1.74 16.40
C ARG A 112 -12.06 -2.66 15.93
N ARG A 113 -11.93 -3.27 14.74
CA ARG A 113 -12.96 -4.11 14.14
C ARG A 113 -12.52 -5.58 14.15
N PRO A 114 -13.22 -6.47 14.89
CA PRO A 114 -12.86 -7.88 14.98
C PRO A 114 -12.73 -8.57 13.62
N ALA A 115 -13.62 -8.28 12.67
CA ALA A 115 -13.57 -8.84 11.33
C ALA A 115 -12.30 -8.44 10.56
N CYS A 116 -11.84 -7.20 10.72
CA CYS A 116 -10.64 -6.73 10.04
C CYS A 116 -9.37 -7.30 10.68
N LEU A 117 -9.33 -7.39 12.01
CA LEU A 117 -8.27 -8.10 12.72
C LEU A 117 -8.18 -9.58 12.33
N SER A 118 -9.33 -10.27 12.22
CA SER A 118 -9.38 -11.65 11.75
C SER A 118 -8.74 -11.81 10.37
N LYS A 119 -9.07 -10.93 9.42
CA LYS A 119 -8.46 -10.92 8.08
C LYS A 119 -6.95 -10.66 8.14
N SER A 120 -6.50 -9.75 9.00
CA SER A 120 -5.07 -9.47 9.16
C SER A 120 -4.31 -10.68 9.73
N ASN A 121 -4.91 -11.42 10.66
CA ASN A 121 -4.32 -12.64 11.23
C ASN A 121 -4.28 -13.78 10.20
N GLU A 122 -5.34 -13.93 9.41
CA GLU A 122 -5.38 -14.86 8.29
C GLU A 122 -4.27 -14.55 7.28
N LEU A 123 -4.10 -13.27 6.92
CA LEU A 123 -3.02 -12.82 6.06
C LEU A 123 -1.63 -13.11 6.66
N VAL A 124 -1.44 -12.92 7.97
CA VAL A 124 -0.19 -13.30 8.65
C VAL A 124 0.07 -14.79 8.53
N GLY A 125 -0.92 -15.63 8.83
CA GLY A 125 -0.79 -17.09 8.71
C GLY A 125 -0.45 -17.51 7.28
N PHE A 126 -1.12 -16.91 6.32
CA PHE A 126 -0.87 -17.11 4.90
C PHE A 126 0.57 -16.70 4.49
N LEU A 127 1.01 -15.50 4.88
CA LEU A 127 2.36 -15.01 4.57
C LEU A 127 3.45 -15.80 5.30
N ALA A 128 3.18 -16.30 6.51
CA ALA A 128 4.11 -17.16 7.24
C ALA A 128 4.36 -18.49 6.52
N GLN A 129 3.34 -19.05 5.86
CA GLN A 129 3.50 -20.24 5.01
C GLN A 129 4.31 -19.93 3.74
N LEU A 130 4.09 -18.76 3.15
CA LEU A 130 4.75 -18.34 1.91
C LEU A 130 6.23 -17.92 2.12
N TYR A 131 6.58 -17.47 3.32
CA TYR A 131 7.91 -16.98 3.70
C TYR A 131 8.40 -17.65 5.00
N PRO A 132 8.70 -18.95 4.99
CA PRO A 132 9.04 -19.70 6.21
C PRO A 132 10.33 -19.20 6.90
N ASP A 133 11.23 -18.58 6.14
CA ASP A 133 12.51 -18.04 6.64
C ASP A 133 12.42 -16.58 7.10
N ALA A 134 11.24 -15.95 7.02
CA ALA A 134 11.01 -14.57 7.40
C ALA A 134 10.20 -14.46 8.69
N LEU A 135 10.49 -13.43 9.50
CA LEU A 135 9.63 -13.09 10.62
C LEU A 135 8.37 -12.39 10.10
N VAL A 136 7.23 -13.09 10.14
CA VAL A 136 5.93 -12.57 9.72
C VAL A 136 5.09 -12.20 10.94
N GLN A 137 4.61 -10.97 11.01
CA GLN A 137 3.84 -10.48 12.17
C GLN A 137 2.86 -9.37 11.80
N ALA A 138 1.75 -9.28 12.55
CA ALA A 138 0.83 -8.15 12.48
C ALA A 138 1.11 -7.13 13.59
N ASN A 139 1.05 -5.84 13.25
CA ASN A 139 1.21 -4.75 14.20
C ASN A 139 0.08 -3.73 14.00
N ILE A 140 -0.71 -3.50 15.04
CA ILE A 140 -1.68 -2.40 15.04
C ILE A 140 -0.90 -1.11 15.27
N VAL A 141 -0.94 -0.20 14.30
CA VAL A 141 -0.23 1.07 14.39
C VAL A 141 -1.21 2.17 14.74
N ALA A 142 -1.17 2.63 15.98
CA ALA A 142 -2.06 3.69 16.47
C ALA A 142 -1.76 5.07 15.87
N SER A 143 -0.54 5.30 15.38
CA SER A 143 -0.10 6.58 14.82
C SER A 143 0.04 6.51 13.30
N THR A 144 -0.71 7.34 12.59
CA THR A 144 -0.57 7.50 11.13
C THR A 144 0.84 7.90 10.73
N ALA A 145 1.50 8.77 11.50
CA ALA A 145 2.88 9.18 11.22
C ALA A 145 3.87 8.01 11.34
N ALA A 146 3.67 7.13 12.33
CA ALA A 146 4.49 5.92 12.47
C ALA A 146 4.24 4.93 11.32
N ALA A 147 2.97 4.74 10.91
CA ALA A 147 2.60 3.89 9.79
C ALA A 147 3.20 4.42 8.47
N PHE A 148 3.07 5.73 8.22
CA PHE A 148 3.64 6.39 7.05
C PHE A 148 5.15 6.26 7.01
N SER A 149 5.83 6.51 8.15
CA SER A 149 7.27 6.33 8.25
C SER A 149 7.70 4.91 7.85
N ARG A 150 7.04 3.88 8.38
CA ARG A 150 7.36 2.48 8.05
C ARG A 150 7.05 2.14 6.59
N MET A 151 5.89 2.55 6.06
CA MET A 151 5.53 2.33 4.66
C MET A 151 6.51 3.01 3.69
N VAL A 152 6.82 4.29 3.92
CA VAL A 152 7.76 5.08 3.10
C VAL A 152 9.18 4.52 3.16
N LEU A 153 9.60 3.97 4.29
CA LEU A 153 10.98 3.49 4.46
C LEU A 153 11.19 2.00 4.20
N ALA A 154 10.13 1.17 4.17
CA ALA A 154 10.25 -0.27 3.92
C ALA A 154 10.98 -0.61 2.60
N LYS A 155 11.62 -1.77 2.49
CA LYS A 155 12.21 -2.16 1.19
C LYS A 155 11.11 -2.47 0.17
N HIS A 156 10.06 -3.16 0.60
CA HIS A 156 8.86 -3.46 -0.18
C HIS A 156 7.62 -2.95 0.57
N LEU A 157 6.77 -2.19 -0.11
CA LEU A 157 5.45 -1.79 0.37
C LEU A 157 4.38 -2.42 -0.51
N ILE A 158 3.46 -3.17 0.09
CA ILE A 158 2.31 -3.75 -0.58
C ILE A 158 1.04 -3.22 0.09
N ALA A 159 0.15 -2.62 -0.68
CA ALA A 159 -1.15 -2.21 -0.23
C ALA A 159 -2.20 -3.03 -0.99
N PRO A 160 -3.04 -3.82 -0.30
CA PRO A 160 -4.16 -4.48 -0.94
C PRO A 160 -5.19 -3.47 -1.47
N PRO A 161 -6.19 -3.91 -2.27
CA PRO A 161 -7.29 -3.06 -2.72
C PRO A 161 -8.07 -2.46 -1.55
N GLY A 162 -8.59 -1.25 -1.73
CA GLY A 162 -9.31 -0.52 -0.68
C GLY A 162 -8.39 0.19 0.32
N THR A 163 -7.06 0.12 0.14
CA THR A 163 -6.08 0.74 1.04
C THR A 163 -5.61 2.11 0.51
N VAL A 164 -6.48 3.12 0.61
CA VAL A 164 -6.20 4.50 0.14
C VAL A 164 -5.05 5.13 0.93
N THR A 165 -4.92 4.80 2.22
CA THR A 165 -3.90 5.39 3.12
C THR A 165 -2.47 5.11 2.66
N ALA A 166 -2.24 4.04 1.88
CA ALA A 166 -0.92 3.67 1.39
C ALA A 166 -0.50 4.39 0.09
N LEU A 167 -1.38 5.14 -0.58
CA LEU A 167 -1.08 5.82 -1.84
C LEU A 167 0.08 6.81 -1.71
N LEU A 168 -0.03 7.76 -0.76
CA LEU A 168 1.00 8.76 -0.52
C LEU A 168 2.34 8.13 -0.09
N PRO A 169 2.37 7.17 0.85
CA PRO A 169 3.58 6.43 1.16
C PRO A 169 4.21 5.70 -0.03
N ALA A 170 3.39 5.08 -0.90
CA ALA A 170 3.86 4.37 -2.10
C ALA A 170 4.53 5.32 -3.10
N LEU A 171 4.07 6.57 -3.20
CA LEU A 171 4.69 7.58 -4.05
C LEU A 171 5.97 8.14 -3.46
N ALA A 172 6.03 8.23 -2.13
CA ALA A 172 7.17 8.76 -1.41
C ALA A 172 8.31 7.73 -1.24
N LYS A 173 8.17 6.51 -1.75
CA LYS A 173 9.21 5.46 -1.74
C LYS A 173 10.55 5.98 -2.27
N PRO A 174 11.68 5.78 -1.56
CA PRO A 174 13.00 6.17 -2.03
C PRO A 174 13.44 5.32 -3.23
N THR A 175 14.40 5.82 -4.01
CA THR A 175 14.93 5.09 -5.18
C THR A 175 15.49 3.72 -4.77
N GLY A 176 15.26 2.71 -5.61
CA GLY A 176 15.70 1.34 -5.34
C GLY A 176 14.83 0.60 -4.31
N THR A 177 13.64 1.09 -3.99
CA THR A 177 12.62 0.36 -3.21
C THR A 177 11.38 0.11 -4.05
N PHE A 178 10.48 -0.74 -3.56
CA PHE A 178 9.30 -1.17 -4.28
C PHE A 178 8.02 -0.76 -3.56
N GLY A 179 7.01 -0.32 -4.32
CA GLY A 179 5.68 0.03 -3.82
C GLY A 179 4.59 -0.43 -4.79
N ALA A 180 3.64 -1.23 -4.33
CA ALA A 180 2.49 -1.67 -5.12
C ALA A 180 1.19 -1.41 -4.37
N VAL A 181 0.21 -0.89 -5.11
CA VAL A 181 -1.15 -0.66 -4.60
C VAL A 181 -2.11 -1.45 -5.47
N GLY A 182 -2.93 -2.27 -4.82
CA GLY A 182 -3.99 -3.03 -5.47
C GLY A 182 -5.19 -2.16 -5.73
N GLU A 183 -5.88 -2.48 -6.81
CA GLU A 183 -7.12 -1.88 -7.26
C GLU A 183 -8.14 -2.97 -7.50
N SER A 184 -9.38 -2.67 -7.13
CA SER A 184 -10.53 -3.51 -7.40
C SER A 184 -11.77 -2.63 -7.35
N GLU A 185 -12.71 -2.90 -8.25
CA GLU A 185 -14.04 -2.26 -8.24
C GLU A 185 -14.94 -2.84 -7.13
N GLU A 186 -14.60 -4.02 -6.58
CA GLU A 186 -15.40 -4.73 -5.58
C GLU A 186 -15.15 -4.25 -4.13
N TYR A 187 -13.98 -3.68 -3.85
CA TYR A 187 -13.64 -3.16 -2.53
C TYR A 187 -13.81 -1.63 -2.53
N GLY A 188 -14.53 -1.09 -1.52
CA GLY A 188 -15.01 0.29 -1.39
C GLY A 188 -13.96 1.40 -1.57
N THR A 189 -14.41 2.68 -1.54
CA THR A 189 -13.67 3.90 -1.93
C THR A 189 -12.46 3.61 -2.81
N SER A 190 -12.75 3.11 -4.01
CA SER A 190 -11.79 2.35 -4.80
C SER A 190 -10.50 3.14 -5.02
N THR A 191 -9.36 2.48 -4.78
CA THR A 191 -8.09 2.85 -5.41
C THR A 191 -8.16 2.75 -6.94
N ALA A 192 -9.25 2.19 -7.50
CA ALA A 192 -9.54 2.23 -8.93
C ALA A 192 -9.57 3.68 -9.42
N HIS A 193 -8.93 3.92 -10.57
CA HIS A 193 -8.80 5.22 -11.25
C HIS A 193 -7.85 6.24 -10.61
N TRP A 194 -7.13 5.90 -9.54
CA TRP A 194 -6.06 6.76 -9.00
C TRP A 194 -4.79 6.73 -9.86
N PHE A 195 -4.63 5.64 -10.60
CA PHE A 195 -3.58 5.43 -11.57
C PHE A 195 -4.30 5.28 -12.92
N GLY A 196 -4.24 6.31 -13.76
CA GLY A 196 -4.83 6.21 -15.09
C GLY A 196 -4.07 5.20 -15.95
N ASP A 197 -4.69 4.73 -17.04
CA ASP A 197 -3.98 3.94 -18.03
C ASP A 197 -2.81 4.77 -18.56
N ALA A 198 -1.58 4.29 -18.33
CA ALA A 198 -0.42 4.91 -18.95
C ALA A 198 -0.60 4.84 -20.48
N PRO A 199 -0.36 5.93 -21.23
CA PRO A 199 -0.45 5.91 -22.68
C PRO A 199 0.53 4.92 -23.31
#